data_AF-A0A9D4QGS9-F1
#
_entry.id   AF-A0A9D4QGS9-F1
#
_cell.length_a   1.000
_cell.length_b   1.000
_cell.length_c   1.000
_cell.angle_alpha   90.00
_cell.angle_beta   90.00
_cell.angle_gamma   90.00
#
_symmetry.space_group_name_H-M   'P 1'
#
loop_
_entity.id
_entity.type
_entity.pdbx_description
1 polymer ?
#
loop_
_entity_poly.entity_id
_entity_poly.type
_entity_poly.pdbx_seq_one_letter_code
_entity_poly.pdbx_strand_id
1 'polypeptide(L)'
;MDERLQSYTEIVENYRLLRRVVPPPDKSLNNREAVAWRRLQAGNFVNPVWAYNVQKDDRPNDRCKHCGARGTLDHIIWGCGSSPGAKSNINCREAWEALLRSEEPASQQHAIRLAEEAARSQGLFDCF
;
A
#
# COMPACT_ATOMS: atom_id res chain seq x y z
N MET A 1 -21.56 11.59 -28.80
CA MET A 1 -21.31 10.83 -30.04
C MET A 1 -20.76 9.49 -29.61
N ASP A 2 -21.39 8.42 -30.08
CA ASP A 2 -21.08 7.03 -29.77
C ASP A 2 -19.89 6.59 -30.63
N GLU A 3 -18.68 6.77 -30.11
CA GLU A 3 -17.47 6.24 -30.73
C GLU A 3 -17.43 4.74 -30.43
N ARG A 4 -18.20 3.96 -31.21
CA ARG A 4 -18.26 2.50 -31.09
C ARG A 4 -16.83 1.97 -31.06
N LEU A 5 -16.41 1.38 -29.94
CA LEU A 5 -15.15 0.63 -29.82
C LEU A 5 -15.13 -0.41 -30.97
N GLN A 6 -14.20 -0.26 -31.92
CA GLN A 6 -14.29 -0.94 -33.23
C GLN A 6 -13.53 -2.26 -33.24
N SER A 7 -12.51 -2.39 -32.39
CA SER A 7 -11.70 -3.59 -32.25
C SER A 7 -11.93 -4.31 -30.93
N TYR A 8 -11.67 -5.61 -30.91
CA TYR A 8 -11.68 -6.41 -29.68
C TYR A 8 -10.75 -5.82 -28.60
N THR A 9 -9.58 -5.32 -29.00
CA THR A 9 -8.60 -4.69 -28.10
C THR A 9 -9.18 -3.46 -27.42
N GLU A 10 -9.84 -2.57 -28.17
CA GLU A 10 -10.48 -1.36 -27.62
C GLU A 10 -11.63 -1.71 -26.67
N ILE A 11 -12.45 -2.71 -27.02
CA ILE A 11 -13.54 -3.19 -26.16
C ILE A 11 -12.99 -3.68 -24.82
N VAL A 12 -11.98 -4.56 -24.85
CA VAL A 12 -11.38 -5.12 -23.63
C VAL A 12 -10.69 -4.04 -22.79
N GLU A 13 -9.94 -3.14 -23.43
CA GLU A 13 -9.24 -2.07 -22.72
C GLU A 13 -10.24 -1.10 -22.08
N ASN A 14 -11.34 -0.75 -22.76
CA ASN A 14 -12.39 0.08 -22.18
C ASN A 14 -12.99 -0.57 -20.92
N TYR A 15 -13.40 -1.84 -20.98
CA TYR A 15 -13.94 -2.53 -19.80
C TYR A 15 -12.91 -2.68 -18.67
N ARG A 16 -11.63 -2.87 -19.01
CA ARG A 16 -10.55 -2.92 -18.04
C ARG A 16 -10.35 -1.58 -17.35
N LEU A 17 -10.34 -0.47 -18.10
CA LEU A 17 -10.20 0.88 -17.56
C LEU A 17 -11.41 1.28 -16.72
N LEU A 18 -12.63 0.94 -17.15
CA LEU A 18 -13.86 1.20 -16.39
C LEU A 18 -13.91 0.48 -15.04
N ARG A 19 -13.28 -0.70 -14.91
CA ARG A 19 -13.20 -1.45 -13.66
C ARG A 19 -12.02 -1.04 -12.77
N ARG A 20 -11.18 -0.11 -13.22
CA ARG A 20 -9.98 0.30 -12.50
C ARG A 20 -10.34 1.20 -11.33
N VAL A 21 -10.17 0.70 -10.10
CA VAL A 21 -10.46 1.44 -8.86
C VAL A 21 -9.22 2.19 -8.33
N VAL A 22 -8.03 1.69 -8.67
CA VAL A 22 -6.73 2.23 -8.24
C VAL A 22 -5.77 2.31 -9.43
N PRO A 23 -4.88 3.30 -9.49
CA PRO A 23 -4.01 3.51 -10.64
C PRO A 23 -2.86 2.50 -10.69
N PRO A 24 -2.32 2.21 -11.89
CA PRO A 24 -1.12 1.38 -12.00
C PRO A 24 0.09 2.08 -11.35
N PRO A 25 1.18 1.32 -11.06
CA PRO A 25 2.46 1.92 -10.72
C PRO A 25 2.93 2.86 -11.84
N ASP A 26 3.45 4.01 -11.46
CA ASP A 26 4.09 4.91 -12.42
C ASP A 26 5.33 4.27 -13.05
N LYS A 27 5.65 4.65 -14.28
CA LYS A 27 6.78 4.08 -15.05
C LYS A 27 8.14 4.42 -14.44
N SER A 28 8.24 5.48 -13.64
CA SER A 28 9.46 5.86 -12.94
C SER A 28 9.78 4.97 -11.74
N LEU A 29 8.81 4.20 -11.24
CA LEU A 29 9.03 3.27 -10.13
C LEU A 29 9.85 2.08 -10.60
N ASN A 30 10.87 1.71 -9.81
CA ASN A 30 11.59 0.47 -10.06
C ASN A 30 10.70 -0.75 -9.75
N ASN A 31 11.15 -1.95 -10.14
CA ASN A 31 10.36 -3.18 -9.96
C ASN A 31 9.95 -3.42 -8.49
N ARG A 32 10.82 -3.12 -7.51
CA ARG A 32 10.53 -3.30 -6.09
C ARG A 32 9.45 -2.32 -5.62
N GLU A 33 9.59 -1.06 -5.99
CA GLU A 33 8.60 -0.01 -5.69
C GLU A 33 7.25 -0.30 -6.34
N ALA A 34 7.24 -0.74 -7.60
CA ALA A 34 6.02 -1.13 -8.30
C ALA A 34 5.32 -2.34 -7.64
N VAL A 35 6.09 -3.28 -7.07
CA VAL A 35 5.52 -4.39 -6.27
C VAL A 35 4.98 -3.88 -4.94
N ALA A 36 5.71 -3.02 -4.24
CA ALA A 36 5.27 -2.41 -2.99
C ALA A 36 3.96 -1.63 -3.19
N TRP A 37 3.88 -0.80 -4.24
CA TRP A 37 2.67 -0.05 -4.59
C TRP A 37 1.44 -0.94 -4.77
N ARG A 38 1.56 -2.00 -5.58
CA ARG A 38 0.46 -2.95 -5.78
C ARG A 38 0.04 -3.64 -4.48
N ARG A 39 1.00 -3.98 -3.62
CA ARG A 39 0.71 -4.59 -2.31
C ARG A 39 -0.01 -3.63 -1.36
N LEU A 40 0.36 -2.35 -1.38
CA LEU A 40 -0.33 -1.33 -0.60
C LEU A 40 -1.78 -1.18 -1.06
N GLN A 41 -2.01 -1.08 -2.36
CA GLN A 41 -3.35 -1.02 -2.94
C GLN A 41 -4.18 -2.28 -2.68
N ALA A 42 -3.55 -3.45 -2.63
CA ALA A 42 -4.20 -4.71 -2.30
C ALA A 42 -4.39 -4.94 -0.78
N GLY A 43 -3.89 -4.04 0.07
CA GLY A 43 -3.99 -4.16 1.53
C GLY A 43 -3.16 -5.30 2.13
N ASN A 44 -2.15 -5.81 1.41
CA ASN A 44 -1.32 -6.94 1.83
C ASN A 44 0.18 -6.61 1.90
N PHE A 45 0.52 -5.33 2.02
CA PHE A 45 1.88 -4.91 2.34
C PHE A 45 2.30 -5.41 3.73
N VAL A 46 3.60 -5.64 3.90
CA VAL A 46 4.15 -6.24 5.12
C VAL A 46 3.80 -5.42 6.37
N ASN A 47 3.27 -6.10 7.38
CA ASN A 47 2.85 -5.57 8.68
C ASN A 47 2.87 -6.71 9.72
N PRO A 48 2.83 -6.42 11.05
CA PRO A 48 2.88 -7.45 12.08
C PRO A 48 1.84 -8.58 11.92
N VAL A 49 0.60 -8.25 11.59
CA VAL A 49 -0.46 -9.26 11.36
C VAL A 49 -0.15 -10.12 10.14
N TRP A 50 0.36 -9.52 9.06
CA TRP A 50 0.80 -10.26 7.88
C TRP A 50 1.96 -11.21 8.22
N ALA A 51 2.96 -10.72 8.97
CA ALA A 51 4.13 -11.51 9.34
C ALA A 51 3.76 -12.69 10.24
N TYR A 52 2.89 -12.49 11.23
CA TYR A 52 2.35 -13.55 12.10
C TYR A 52 1.68 -14.69 11.31
N ASN A 53 0.96 -14.36 10.24
CA ASN A 53 0.25 -15.35 9.43
C ASN A 53 1.15 -16.09 8.42
N VAL A 54 2.23 -15.44 7.96
CA VAL A 54 3.09 -15.97 6.89
C VAL A 54 4.32 -16.70 7.44
N GLN A 55 4.93 -16.19 8.52
CA GLN A 55 6.15 -16.76 9.11
C GLN A 55 5.79 -17.82 10.16
N LYS A 56 5.73 -19.09 9.74
CA LYS A 56 5.25 -20.20 10.60
C LYS A 56 6.27 -20.69 11.64
N ASP A 57 7.56 -20.60 11.34
CA ASP A 57 8.62 -21.23 12.16
C ASP A 57 9.11 -20.33 13.32
N ASP A 58 8.99 -19.02 13.18
CA ASP A 58 9.31 -18.02 14.21
C ASP A 58 8.19 -16.99 14.25
N ARG A 59 6.96 -17.40 14.62
CA ARG A 59 5.76 -16.54 14.52
C ARG A 59 5.98 -15.24 15.29
N PRO A 60 6.25 -14.12 14.61
CA PRO A 60 6.41 -12.84 15.29
C PRO A 60 5.04 -12.44 15.84
N ASN A 61 5.00 -11.82 17.01
CA ASN A 61 3.74 -11.36 17.59
C ASN A 61 2.97 -10.45 16.60
N ASP A 62 1.65 -10.61 16.50
CA ASP A 62 0.79 -9.81 15.62
C ASP A 62 0.59 -8.36 16.13
N ARG A 63 1.25 -8.02 17.24
CA ARG A 63 1.18 -6.72 17.91
C ARG A 63 2.20 -5.71 17.37
N CYS A 64 1.81 -4.44 17.42
CA CYS A 64 2.66 -3.29 17.18
C CYS A 64 3.72 -3.19 18.27
N LYS A 65 4.98 -2.99 17.88
CA LYS A 65 6.12 -2.85 18.81
C LYS A 65 6.07 -1.58 19.67
N HIS A 66 5.35 -0.55 19.22
CA HIS A 66 5.32 0.76 19.91
C HIS A 66 4.25 0.84 20.99
N CYS A 67 3.07 0.28 20.76
CA CYS A 67 1.92 0.42 21.66
C CYS A 67 1.30 -0.90 22.13
N GLY A 68 1.73 -2.05 21.58
CA GLY A 68 1.22 -3.37 21.93
C GLY A 68 -0.17 -3.70 21.39
N ALA A 69 -0.87 -2.78 20.71
CA ALA A 69 -2.12 -3.05 20.02
C ALA A 69 -1.90 -3.94 18.77
N ARG A 70 -2.97 -4.47 18.17
CA ARG A 70 -2.86 -5.30 16.96
C ARG A 70 -2.26 -4.50 15.79
N GLY A 71 -1.10 -4.94 15.28
CA GLY A 71 -0.30 -4.25 14.27
C GLY A 71 -0.80 -4.51 12.85
N THR A 72 -2.02 -4.07 12.54
CA THR A 72 -2.53 -4.05 11.16
C THR A 72 -1.79 -3.02 10.31
N LEU A 73 -1.90 -3.09 8.98
CA LEU A 73 -1.34 -2.07 8.09
C LEU A 73 -1.87 -0.67 8.43
N ASP A 74 -3.19 -0.53 8.54
CA ASP A 74 -3.85 0.72 8.95
C ASP A 74 -3.28 1.27 10.26
N HIS A 75 -3.08 0.40 11.25
CA HIS A 75 -2.54 0.79 12.54
C HIS A 75 -1.10 1.32 12.44
N ILE A 76 -0.21 0.63 11.73
CA ILE A 76 1.21 1.04 11.64
C ILE A 76 1.41 2.25 10.71
N ILE A 77 0.48 2.51 9.78
CA ILE A 77 0.52 3.67 8.88
C ILE A 77 -0.02 4.93 9.58
N TRP A 78 -1.23 4.88 10.13
CA TRP A 78 -1.92 6.07 10.65
C TRP A 78 -2.60 5.89 12.01
N GLY A 79 -2.96 4.66 12.40
CA GLY A 79 -3.70 4.42 13.65
C GLY A 79 -2.87 4.42 14.94
N CYS A 80 -1.54 4.37 14.86
CA CYS A 80 -0.64 4.35 16.01
C CYS A 80 -0.10 5.76 16.32
N GLY A 81 0.04 6.12 17.60
CA GLY A 81 0.63 7.40 17.99
C GLY A 81 2.09 7.58 17.55
N SER A 82 2.80 6.48 17.29
CA SER A 82 4.17 6.47 16.74
C SER A 82 4.20 6.22 15.23
N SER A 83 3.07 6.32 14.53
CA SER A 83 3.03 6.06 13.09
C SER A 83 3.70 7.20 12.30
N PRO A 84 4.34 6.90 11.16
CA PRO A 84 4.90 7.93 10.29
C PRO A 84 3.80 8.76 9.60
N GLY A 85 2.59 8.21 9.45
CA GLY A 85 1.43 8.90 8.85
C GLY A 85 1.08 10.23 9.51
N ALA A 86 1.21 10.32 10.84
CA ALA A 86 0.94 11.56 11.56
C ALA A 86 1.81 12.74 11.07
N LYS A 87 3.07 12.49 10.72
CA LYS A 87 3.99 13.53 10.19
C LYS A 87 3.65 13.96 8.77
N SER A 88 2.96 13.10 8.02
CA SER A 88 2.58 13.32 6.62
C SER A 88 1.10 13.66 6.45
N ASN A 89 0.42 14.02 7.53
CA ASN A 89 -1.02 14.32 7.55
C ASN A 89 -1.90 13.16 7.03
N ILE A 90 -1.41 11.92 7.14
CA ILE A 90 -2.16 10.69 6.90
C ILE A 90 -2.59 10.16 8.26
N ASN A 91 -3.75 10.61 8.74
CA ASN A 91 -4.24 10.34 10.10
C ASN A 91 -5.54 9.50 10.13
N CYS A 92 -6.10 9.18 8.97
CA CYS A 92 -7.30 8.36 8.84
C CYS A 92 -7.24 7.49 7.59
N ARG A 93 -8.19 6.55 7.49
CA ARG A 93 -8.33 5.65 6.35
C ARG A 93 -8.54 6.42 5.05
N GLU A 94 -9.38 7.44 5.07
CA GLU A 94 -9.76 8.20 3.88
C GLU A 94 -8.55 8.93 3.28
N ALA A 95 -7.71 9.55 4.13
CA ALA A 95 -6.47 10.20 3.69
C ALA A 95 -5.49 9.18 3.08
N TRP A 96 -5.37 7.99 3.67
CA TRP A 96 -4.53 6.92 3.15
C TRP A 96 -5.04 6.37 1.82
N GLU A 97 -6.34 6.11 1.70
CA GLU A 97 -6.95 5.64 0.46
C GLU A 97 -6.86 6.68 -0.67
N ALA A 98 -7.03 7.97 -0.35
CA ALA A 98 -6.85 9.05 -1.32
C ALA A 98 -5.43 9.05 -1.88
N LEU A 99 -4.42 8.89 -1.01
CA LEU A 99 -3.03 8.77 -1.42
C LEU A 99 -2.80 7.54 -2.32
N LEU A 100 -3.39 6.38 -2.00
CA LEU A 100 -3.28 5.15 -2.79
C LEU A 100 -3.99 5.20 -4.16
N ARG A 101 -4.85 6.19 -4.38
CA ARG A 101 -5.53 6.46 -5.67
C ARG A 101 -4.80 7.49 -6.53
N SER A 102 -3.69 8.05 -6.06
CA SER A 102 -2.93 9.06 -6.81
C SER A 102 -2.17 8.47 -8.00
N GLU A 103 -2.29 9.11 -9.16
CA GLU A 103 -1.51 8.83 -10.36
C GLU A 103 -0.15 9.55 -10.35
N GLU A 104 0.08 10.47 -9.40
CA GLU A 104 1.31 11.25 -9.37
C GLU A 104 2.51 10.41 -8.87
N PRO A 105 3.64 10.39 -9.61
CA PRO A 105 4.81 9.60 -9.23
C PRO A 105 5.33 9.92 -7.83
N ALA A 106 5.37 11.21 -7.48
CA ALA A 106 5.83 11.67 -6.17
C ALA A 106 4.92 11.17 -5.03
N SER A 107 3.61 11.12 -5.26
CA SER A 107 2.63 10.59 -4.31
C SER A 107 2.80 9.08 -4.11
N GLN A 108 3.00 8.32 -5.19
CA GLN A 108 3.23 6.87 -5.10
C GLN A 108 4.51 6.56 -4.33
N GLN A 109 5.61 7.25 -4.66
CA GLN A 109 6.88 7.10 -3.94
C GLN A 109 6.76 7.50 -2.47
N HIS A 110 6.01 8.55 -2.16
CA HIS A 110 5.78 8.97 -0.78
C HIS A 110 5.04 7.88 0.02
N ALA A 111 3.97 7.31 -0.52
CA ALA A 111 3.22 6.24 0.12
C ALA A 111 4.09 4.99 0.36
N ILE A 112 4.92 4.62 -0.62
CA ILE A 112 5.87 3.50 -0.49
C ILE A 112 6.86 3.78 0.64
N ARG A 113 7.55 4.93 0.62
CA ARG A 113 8.51 5.29 1.67
C ARG A 113 7.88 5.28 3.07
N LEU A 114 6.67 5.81 3.18
CA LEU A 114 5.94 5.86 4.45
C LEU A 114 5.62 4.45 4.96
N ALA A 115 5.20 3.54 4.07
CA ALA A 115 4.94 2.15 4.43
C ALA A 115 6.22 1.37 4.76
N GLU A 116 7.31 1.60 4.02
CA GLU A 116 8.61 1.03 4.33
C GLU A 116 9.12 1.51 5.70
N GLU A 117 9.01 2.80 6.03
CA GLU A 117 9.36 3.35 7.34
C GLU A 117 8.51 2.71 8.45
N ALA A 118 7.19 2.63 8.24
CA ALA A 118 6.28 1.98 9.18
C ALA A 118 6.70 0.53 9.44
N ALA A 119 6.96 -0.26 8.38
CA ALA A 119 7.37 -1.65 8.50
C ALA A 119 8.78 -1.82 9.13
N ARG A 120 9.74 -0.94 8.81
CA ARG A 120 11.07 -0.91 9.45
C ARG A 120 10.96 -0.61 10.94
N SER A 121 10.09 0.31 11.34
CA SER A 121 9.85 0.60 12.76
C SER A 121 9.28 -0.61 13.52
N GLN A 122 8.63 -1.55 12.82
CA GLN A 122 8.18 -2.83 13.35
C GLN A 122 9.26 -3.93 13.26
N GLY A 123 10.43 -3.65 12.69
CA GLY A 123 11.51 -4.62 12.45
C GLY A 123 11.11 -5.76 11.50
N LEU A 124 10.27 -5.49 10.50
CA LEU A 124 9.77 -6.47 9.53
C LEU A 124 10.36 -6.30 8.13
N PHE A 125 11.12 -5.23 7.91
CA PHE A 125 11.54 -4.78 6.59
C PHE A 125 13.05 -4.94 6.35
N ASP A 126 13.76 -5.64 7.24
CA ASP A 126 15.22 -5.83 7.14
C ASP A 126 15.60 -7.07 6.30
N CYS A 127 14.65 -7.69 5.59
CA CYS A 127 14.87 -8.91 4.80
C CYS A 127 14.30 -8.89 3.37
N PHE A 128 14.05 -7.72 2.76
CA PHE A 128 13.55 -7.59 1.38
C PHE A 128 14.28 -6.52 0.55
#